data_AF-A0A0Q5ZVH0-F1
#
_entry.id   AF-A0A0Q5ZVH0-F1
#
_cell.length_a   1.000
_cell.length_b   1.000
_cell.length_c   1.000
_cell.angle_alpha   90.00
_cell.angle_beta   90.00
_cell.angle_gamma   90.00
#
_symmetry.space_group_name_H-M   'P 1'
#
loop_
_entity.id
_entity.type
_entity.pdbx_description
1 polymer ?
#
loop_
_entity_poly.entity_id
_entity_poly.type
_entity_poly.pdbx_seq_one_letter_code
_entity_poly.pdbx_strand_id
1 'polypeptide(L)'
;MASLALGFTLGLAIAGLAVAQEPAVDVVGCDTLVALRVLTAGATSATDAAAHLSAHPQCRLIPKAGLGAVSQRTMIGGAPFECLAVSGSDACVWVAP
;
A
#
# COMPACT_ATOMS: atom_id res chain seq x y z
N MET A 1 60.29 -10.32 20.71
CA MET A 1 59.25 -10.12 19.68
C MET A 1 58.00 -10.84 20.17
N ALA A 2 57.13 -10.14 20.90
CA ALA A 2 55.89 -10.70 21.43
C ALA A 2 54.73 -10.02 20.71
N SER A 3 54.04 -10.78 19.86
CA SER A 3 52.91 -10.31 19.06
C SER A 3 51.67 -10.22 19.95
N LEU A 4 51.12 -9.01 20.11
CA LEU A 4 49.84 -8.76 20.76
C LEU A 4 48.71 -9.19 19.82
N ALA A 5 47.95 -10.20 20.25
CA ALA A 5 46.77 -10.69 19.56
C ALA A 5 45.61 -9.71 19.69
N LEU A 6 44.87 -9.58 18.58
CA LEU A 6 43.68 -8.75 18.40
C LEU A 6 42.58 -9.06 19.42
N GLY A 7 42.09 -8.02 20.09
CA GLY A 7 40.81 -8.03 20.81
C GLY A 7 39.88 -6.99 20.18
N PHE A 8 39.29 -7.31 19.03
CA PHE A 8 38.20 -6.50 18.45
C PHE A 8 36.88 -7.06 18.98
N THR A 9 36.42 -6.53 20.11
CA THR A 9 35.11 -6.89 20.66
C THR A 9 34.25 -5.65 20.87
N LEU A 10 33.17 -5.64 20.09
CA LEU A 10 31.80 -5.39 20.54
C LEU A 10 31.30 -3.93 20.48
N GLY A 11 30.25 -3.75 19.68
CA GLY A 11 29.36 -2.59 19.82
C GLY A 11 28.51 -2.24 18.59
N LEU A 12 27.96 -3.20 17.84
CA LEU A 12 26.95 -2.86 16.82
C LEU A 12 25.58 -2.75 17.50
N ALA A 13 25.27 -1.56 18.01
CA ALA A 13 23.95 -1.21 18.52
C ALA A 13 22.98 -1.06 17.33
N ILE A 14 22.19 -2.09 17.07
CA ILE A 14 21.09 -2.02 16.11
C ILE A 14 19.96 -1.27 16.82
N ALA A 15 19.88 0.04 16.62
CA ALA A 15 18.74 0.83 17.04
C ALA A 15 17.51 0.31 16.32
N GLY A 16 16.62 -0.36 17.04
CA GLY A 16 15.31 -0.78 16.54
C GLY A 16 14.51 0.46 16.17
N LEU A 17 14.32 0.69 14.87
CA LEU A 17 13.33 1.63 14.37
C LEU A 17 11.95 1.06 14.71
N ALA A 18 11.34 1.61 15.76
CA ALA A 18 9.93 1.40 16.03
C ALA A 18 9.13 2.06 14.89
N VAL A 19 8.73 1.26 13.90
CA VAL A 19 7.73 1.65 12.93
C VAL A 19 6.40 1.73 13.68
N ALA A 20 5.90 2.95 13.89
CA ALA A 20 4.54 3.15 14.35
C ALA A 20 3.59 2.49 13.33
N GLN A 21 2.95 1.39 13.73
CA GLN A 21 1.91 0.75 12.94
C GLN A 21 0.67 1.65 13.01
N GLU A 22 0.55 2.55 12.05
CA GLU A 22 -0.67 3.33 11.85
C GLU A 22 -1.85 2.33 11.73
N PRO A 23 -2.97 2.55 12.44
CA PRO A 23 -4.10 1.63 12.42
C PRO A 23 -4.46 1.33 10.96
N ALA A 24 -4.62 0.04 10.65
CA ALA A 24 -4.90 -0.43 9.30
C ALA A 24 -6.29 0.06 8.87
N VAL A 25 -6.36 1.28 8.35
CA VAL A 25 -7.57 1.82 7.71
C VAL A 25 -7.73 1.11 6.38
N ASP A 26 -8.90 0.51 6.15
CA ASP A 26 -9.26 -0.09 4.87
C ASP A 26 -9.07 0.91 3.72
N VAL A 27 -8.63 0.43 2.57
CA VAL A 27 -8.46 1.25 1.38
C VAL A 27 -9.58 1.00 0.39
N VAL A 28 -9.95 2.03 -0.35
CA VAL A 28 -10.84 1.87 -1.51
C VAL A 28 -10.02 1.31 -2.67
N GLY A 29 -10.43 0.15 -3.16
CA GLY A 29 -9.82 -0.50 -4.32
C GLY A 29 -10.86 -0.93 -5.35
N CYS A 30 -10.50 -0.89 -6.62
CA CYS A 30 -11.36 -1.31 -7.72
C CYS A 30 -10.69 -2.34 -8.63
N ASP A 31 -11.50 -3.21 -9.24
CA ASP A 31 -11.01 -4.27 -10.13
C ASP A 31 -10.33 -3.71 -11.40
N THR A 32 -10.70 -2.50 -11.82
CA THR A 32 -10.10 -1.81 -12.96
C THR A 32 -9.69 -0.39 -12.61
N LEU A 33 -8.63 0.07 -13.28
CA LEU A 33 -8.15 1.45 -13.17
C LEU A 33 -9.21 2.46 -13.61
N VAL A 34 -9.99 2.15 -14.64
CA VAL A 34 -11.08 3.02 -15.14
C VAL A 34 -12.12 3.21 -14.04
N ALA A 35 -12.54 2.13 -13.39
CA ALA A 35 -13.51 2.22 -12.30
C ALA A 35 -13.02 3.05 -11.12
N LEU A 36 -11.77 2.86 -10.72
CA LEU A 36 -11.13 3.68 -9.70
C LEU A 36 -11.12 5.16 -10.10
N ARG A 37 -10.83 5.44 -11.38
CA ARG A 37 -10.82 6.82 -11.87
C ARG A 37 -12.20 7.45 -11.86
N VAL A 38 -13.25 6.72 -12.24
CA VAL A 38 -14.63 7.23 -12.20
C VAL A 38 -15.03 7.51 -10.75
N LEU A 39 -14.74 6.60 -9.82
CA LEU A 39 -15.05 6.79 -8.40
C LEU A 39 -14.32 8.02 -7.81
N THR A 40 -13.03 8.16 -8.11
CA THR A 40 -12.19 9.23 -7.54
C THR A 40 -12.34 10.57 -8.25
N ALA A 41 -12.89 10.63 -9.46
CA ALA A 41 -13.10 11.89 -10.18
C ALA A 41 -14.09 12.84 -9.45
N GLY A 42 -15.03 12.28 -8.70
CA GLY A 42 -16.00 13.04 -7.90
C GLY A 42 -15.66 13.16 -6.42
N ALA A 43 -14.56 12.54 -5.96
CA ALA A 43 -14.25 12.43 -4.54
C ALA A 43 -13.13 13.39 -4.13
N THR A 44 -13.27 14.05 -2.98
CA THR A 44 -12.21 14.92 -2.43
C THR A 44 -11.34 14.23 -1.37
N SER A 45 -11.70 13.00 -0.97
CA SER A 45 -10.96 12.20 0.01
C SER A 45 -11.27 10.70 -0.15
N ALA A 46 -10.48 9.84 0.48
CA ALA A 46 -10.76 8.40 0.53
C ALA A 46 -12.10 8.09 1.24
N THR A 47 -12.46 8.84 2.29
CA THR A 47 -13.73 8.70 3.00
C THR A 47 -14.91 9.07 2.12
N ASP A 48 -14.78 10.14 1.33
CA ASP A 48 -15.79 10.56 0.36
C ASP A 48 -15.94 9.50 -0.74
N ALA A 49 -14.84 9.01 -1.30
CA ALA A 49 -14.87 7.90 -2.27
C ALA A 49 -15.57 6.64 -1.70
N ALA A 50 -15.34 6.32 -0.43
CA ALA A 50 -15.98 5.19 0.24
C ALA A 50 -17.51 5.36 0.35
N ALA A 51 -18.01 6.59 0.50
CA ALA A 51 -19.45 6.88 0.56
C ALA A 51 -20.17 6.56 -0.76
N HIS A 52 -19.47 6.60 -1.90
CA HIS A 52 -20.05 6.32 -3.22
C HIS A 52 -19.97 4.85 -3.64
N LEU A 53 -19.39 3.95 -2.83
CA LEU A 53 -19.17 2.54 -3.21
C LEU A 53 -20.44 1.80 -3.65
N SER A 54 -21.60 2.15 -3.08
CA SER A 54 -22.89 1.53 -3.46
C SER A 54 -23.26 1.75 -4.93
N ALA A 55 -22.77 2.82 -5.57
CA ALA A 55 -22.98 3.11 -6.98
C ALA A 55 -21.88 2.51 -7.89
N HIS A 56 -20.84 1.90 -7.32
CA HIS A 56 -19.66 1.41 -8.02
C HIS A 56 -19.36 -0.05 -7.65
N PRO A 57 -20.10 -1.03 -8.22
CA PRO A 57 -20.05 -2.44 -7.78
C PRO A 57 -18.69 -3.12 -7.99
N GLN A 58 -17.87 -2.61 -8.90
CA GLN A 58 -16.50 -3.06 -9.15
C GLN A 58 -15.46 -2.46 -8.17
N CYS A 59 -15.91 -1.68 -7.18
CA CYS A 59 -15.07 -1.07 -6.16
C CYS A 59 -15.52 -1.54 -4.77
N ARG A 60 -14.56 -1.67 -3.85
CA ARG A 60 -14.83 -2.11 -2.49
C ARG A 60 -13.79 -1.58 -1.51
N LEU A 61 -14.11 -1.66 -0.22
CA LEU A 61 -13.11 -1.55 0.82
C LEU A 61 -12.28 -2.83 0.86
N ILE A 62 -10.97 -2.68 0.93
CA ILE A 62 -10.01 -3.75 1.05
C ILE A 62 -9.22 -3.56 2.34
N PRO A 63 -9.19 -4.56 3.22
CA PRO A 63 -8.34 -4.53 4.39
C PRO A 63 -6.88 -4.43 3.96
N LYS A 64 -6.14 -3.46 4.50
CA LYS A 64 -4.70 -3.31 4.21
C LYS A 64 -3.91 -4.58 4.50
N ALA A 65 -4.33 -5.36 5.50
CA ALA A 65 -3.72 -6.65 5.84
C ALA A 65 -3.81 -7.70 4.71
N GLY A 66 -4.75 -7.53 3.77
CA GLY A 66 -4.90 -8.40 2.60
C GLY A 66 -4.17 -7.91 1.35
N LEU A 67 -3.53 -6.73 1.40
CA LEU A 67 -2.77 -6.18 0.29
C LEU A 67 -1.33 -6.67 0.31
N GLY A 68 -0.85 -7.07 -0.86
CA GLY A 68 0.52 -7.49 -1.10
C GLY A 68 1.34 -6.42 -1.83
N ALA A 69 2.41 -6.87 -2.48
CA ALA A 69 3.29 -5.99 -3.24
C ALA A 69 2.57 -5.33 -4.43
N VAL A 70 3.12 -4.20 -4.87
CA VAL A 70 2.73 -3.54 -6.10
C VAL A 70 3.09 -4.43 -7.28
N SER A 71 2.08 -4.85 -8.04
CA SER A 71 2.23 -5.59 -9.29
C SER A 71 2.42 -4.65 -10.48
N GLN A 72 1.68 -3.55 -10.51
CA GLN A 72 1.74 -2.57 -11.60
C GLN A 72 1.62 -1.13 -11.07
N ARG A 73 2.28 -0.20 -11.76
CA ARG A 73 2.12 1.25 -11.56
C ARG A 73 1.79 1.93 -12.86
N THR A 74 1.01 2.99 -12.80
CA THR A 74 0.72 3.85 -13.96
C THR A 74 0.44 5.28 -13.54
N MET A 75 0.51 6.19 -14.50
CA MET A 75 0.23 7.60 -14.33
C MET A 75 -0.99 7.97 -15.16
N ILE A 76 -1.99 8.62 -14.55
CA ILE A 76 -3.11 9.23 -15.29
C ILE A 76 -3.20 10.69 -14.88
N GLY A 77 -3.05 11.60 -15.84
CA GLY A 77 -3.17 13.04 -15.61
C GLY A 77 -2.20 13.56 -14.54
N GLY A 78 -1.02 12.94 -14.40
CA GLY A 78 -0.01 13.31 -13.41
C GLY A 78 -0.19 12.68 -12.02
N ALA A 79 -1.26 11.93 -11.78
CA ALA A 79 -1.47 11.19 -10.52
C ALA A 79 -0.98 9.72 -10.66
N PRO A 80 -0.23 9.19 -9.67
CA PRO A 80 0.17 7.80 -9.64
C PRO A 80 -0.98 6.89 -9.20
N PHE A 81 -1.07 5.73 -9.83
CA PHE A 81 -2.01 4.66 -9.48
C PHE A 81 -1.27 3.34 -9.38
N GLU A 82 -1.63 2.54 -8.40
CA GLU A 82 -0.98 1.25 -8.12
C GLU A 82 -1.99 0.11 -8.18
N CYS A 83 -1.57 -0.99 -8.81
CA CYS A 83 -2.28 -2.26 -8.73
C CYS A 83 -1.56 -3.16 -7.72
N LEU A 84 -2.20 -3.43 -6.59
CA LEU A 84 -1.64 -4.21 -5.48
C LEU A 84 -2.15 -5.65 -5.56
N ALA A 85 -1.27 -6.61 -5.32
CA ALA A 85 -1.68 -8.00 -5.15
C ALA A 85 -2.66 -8.13 -3.97
N VAL A 86 -3.60 -9.08 -4.03
CA VAL A 86 -4.55 -9.34 -2.94
C VAL A 86 -4.47 -10.81 -2.55
N SER A 87 -4.41 -11.09 -1.25
CA SER A 87 -4.37 -12.48 -0.77
C SER A 87 -5.58 -13.28 -1.26
N GLY A 88 -5.31 -14.45 -1.87
CA GLY A 88 -6.37 -15.34 -2.39
C GLY A 88 -6.97 -14.91 -3.73
N SER A 89 -6.35 -13.96 -4.43
CA SER A 89 -6.75 -13.51 -5.76
C SER A 89 -5.57 -13.55 -6.74
N ASP A 90 -5.81 -14.03 -7.96
CA ASP A 90 -4.84 -13.95 -9.05
C ASP A 90 -4.83 -12.56 -9.73
N ALA A 91 -5.87 -11.76 -9.48
CA ALA A 91 -5.98 -10.38 -9.95
C ALA A 91 -5.52 -9.39 -8.87
N CYS A 92 -4.76 -8.37 -9.28
CA CYS A 92 -4.45 -7.22 -8.45
C CYS A 92 -5.64 -6.24 -8.41
N VAL A 93 -5.66 -5.39 -7.40
CA VAL A 93 -6.64 -4.31 -7.27
C VAL A 93 -5.98 -2.95 -7.42
N TRP A 94 -6.62 -2.08 -8.20
CA TRP A 94 -6.22 -0.69 -8.34
C TRP A 94 -6.63 0.11 -7.12
N VAL A 95 -5.68 0.80 -6.50
CA VAL A 95 -5.89 1.73 -5.39
C VAL A 95 -5.41 3.13 -5.76
N ALA A 96 -6.07 4.13 -5.17
CA ALA A 96 -5.58 5.50 -5.18
C ALA A 96 -4.46 5.64 -4.13
N PRO A 97 -3.48 6.55 -4.33
CA PRO A 97 -2.40 6.80 -3.39
C PRO A 97 -2.89 7.38 -2.06
#